data_AF-A0AAD1NJH3-F1
#
_entry.id   AF-A0AAD1NJH3-F1
#
_cell.length_a   1.000
_cell.length_b   1.000
_cell.length_c   1.000
_cell.angle_alpha   90.00
_cell.angle_beta   90.00
_cell.angle_gamma   90.00
#
_symmetry.space_group_name_H-M   'P 1'
#
loop_
_entity.id
_entity.type
_entity.pdbx_description
1 polymer ?
#
loop_
_entity_poly.entity_id
_entity_poly.type
_entity_poly.pdbx_seq_one_letter_code
_entity_poly.pdbx_strand_id
1 'polypeptide(L)'
;MGRQELLEYLLREIEKCGFEIFAVDILPIPAAVNVDKKLMIYNFKEASPFEIAHELIHILNKDNHRGEYFDAINPQEVRANHEALLLLWEIFEANGGTYEYFNVFVDTTDAPFELAYSIISKEYSEIHDYIVDYISYFNVLESVNIYHFLDHYHLNYCLYELAEKEFKKIFKVA
;
A
#
# COMPACT_ATOMS: atom_id res chain seq x y z
N MET A 1 9.82 -4.22 9.69
CA MET A 1 10.75 -4.38 8.56
C MET A 1 11.43 -3.05 8.27
N GLY A 2 12.74 -3.01 8.08
CA GLY A 2 13.45 -1.77 7.72
C GLY A 2 13.49 -1.51 6.21
N ARG A 3 13.89 -0.30 5.77
CA ARG A 3 13.95 0.08 4.34
C ARG A 3 14.78 -0.90 3.50
N GLN A 4 15.99 -1.24 3.95
CA GLN A 4 16.89 -2.14 3.21
C GLN A 4 16.33 -3.56 3.13
N GLU A 5 15.74 -4.06 4.21
CA GLU A 5 15.12 -5.38 4.27
C GLU A 5 13.90 -5.46 3.34
N LEU A 6 13.10 -4.39 3.28
CA LEU A 6 11.97 -4.27 2.38
C LEU A 6 12.41 -4.24 0.91
N LEU A 7 13.48 -3.49 0.60
CA LEU A 7 14.06 -3.44 -0.74
C LEU A 7 14.52 -4.84 -1.19
N GLU A 8 15.27 -5.54 -0.33
CA GLU A 8 15.73 -6.90 -0.59
C GLU A 8 14.58 -7.89 -0.76
N TYR A 9 13.52 -7.76 0.03
CA TYR A 9 12.30 -8.56 -0.11
C TYR A 9 11.66 -8.36 -1.48
N LEU A 10 11.44 -7.10 -1.90
CA LEU A 10 10.80 -6.79 -3.19
C LEU A 10 11.64 -7.28 -4.37
N LEU A 11 12.96 -7.10 -4.34
CA LEU A 11 13.86 -7.63 -5.37
C LEU A 11 13.75 -9.16 -5.48
N ARG A 12 13.65 -9.87 -4.36
CA ARG A 12 13.43 -11.34 -4.37
C ARG A 12 12.07 -11.71 -4.96
N GLU A 13 11.01 -10.93 -4.72
CA GLU A 13 9.70 -11.17 -5.36
C GLU A 13 9.78 -11.02 -6.89
N ILE A 14 10.57 -10.05 -7.37
CA ILE A 14 10.83 -9.88 -8.81
C ILE A 14 11.63 -11.07 -9.37
N GLU A 15 12.68 -11.52 -8.68
CA GLU A 15 13.45 -12.71 -9.08
C GLU A 15 12.57 -13.96 -9.16
N LYS A 16 11.62 -14.14 -8.22
CA LYS A 16 10.65 -15.25 -8.22
C LYS A 16 9.72 -15.23 -9.43
N CYS A 17 9.47 -14.05 -10.01
CA CYS A 17 8.73 -13.89 -11.27
C CYS A 17 9.57 -14.32 -12.50
N GLY A 18 10.85 -14.67 -12.30
CA GLY A 18 11.78 -15.13 -13.32
C GLY A 18 12.43 -13.98 -14.09
N PHE A 19 12.61 -12.82 -13.45
CA PHE A 19 13.28 -11.65 -14.01
C PHE A 19 14.75 -11.63 -13.61
N GLU A 20 15.61 -11.27 -14.55
CA GLU A 20 17.01 -10.94 -14.24
C GLU A 20 17.10 -9.47 -13.83
N ILE A 21 17.78 -9.20 -12.71
CA ILE A 21 17.88 -7.87 -12.11
C ILE A 21 19.32 -7.36 -12.22
N PHE A 22 19.47 -6.13 -12.70
CA PHE A 22 20.76 -5.44 -12.80
C PHE A 22 20.75 -4.17 -11.93
N ALA A 23 21.64 -4.16 -10.93
CA ALA A 23 21.93 -2.97 -10.13
C ALA A 23 22.99 -2.11 -10.83
N VAL A 24 22.70 -0.83 -11.06
CA VAL A 24 23.62 0.15 -11.68
C VAL A 24 23.63 1.46 -10.87
N ASP A 25 24.58 2.37 -11.11
CA ASP A 25 24.63 3.67 -10.43
C ASP A 25 24.55 4.90 -11.35
N ILE A 26 24.37 4.67 -12.64
CA ILE A 26 24.33 5.71 -13.68
C ILE A 26 22.95 5.86 -14.33
N LEU A 27 21.96 5.09 -13.89
CA LEU A 27 20.62 5.17 -14.46
C LEU A 27 19.97 6.49 -14.04
N PRO A 28 19.46 7.31 -14.98
CA PRO A 28 18.88 8.62 -14.67
C PRO A 28 17.47 8.53 -14.06
N ILE A 29 16.94 7.31 -13.93
CA ILE A 29 15.68 6.99 -13.29
C ILE A 29 15.93 5.94 -12.20
N PRO A 30 15.05 5.83 -11.20
CA PRO A 30 15.25 4.93 -10.07
C PRO A 30 15.20 3.46 -10.46
N ALA A 31 14.24 3.07 -11.30
CA ALA A 31 14.12 1.71 -11.82
C ALA A 31 13.40 1.72 -13.17
N ALA A 32 13.52 0.61 -13.90
CA ALA A 32 12.73 0.33 -15.08
C ALA A 32 12.68 -1.17 -15.35
N VAL A 33 11.53 -1.64 -15.83
CA VAL A 33 11.32 -3.02 -16.25
C VAL A 33 11.07 -3.15 -17.75
N ASN A 34 11.58 -4.24 -18.32
CA ASN A 34 11.16 -4.74 -19.61
C ASN A 34 10.51 -6.12 -19.42
N VAL A 35 9.17 -6.13 -19.38
CA VAL A 35 8.38 -7.34 -19.13
C VAL A 35 8.62 -8.41 -20.21
N ASP A 36 8.66 -8.03 -21.49
CA ASP A 36 8.86 -8.96 -22.61
C ASP A 36 10.21 -9.68 -22.53
N LYS A 37 11.28 -8.95 -22.17
CA LYS A 37 12.62 -9.50 -22.04
C LYS A 37 12.90 -10.12 -20.66
N LYS A 38 11.97 -9.96 -19.72
CA LYS A 38 12.13 -10.36 -18.31
C LYS A 38 13.37 -9.76 -17.65
N LEU A 39 13.60 -8.47 -17.89
CA LEU A 39 14.74 -7.74 -17.35
C LEU A 39 14.27 -6.58 -16.48
N MET A 40 14.93 -6.37 -15.36
CA MET A 40 14.80 -5.16 -14.55
C MET A 40 16.18 -4.52 -14.39
N ILE A 41 16.23 -3.20 -14.48
CA ILE A 41 17.41 -2.41 -14.13
C ILE A 41 17.00 -1.40 -13.07
N TYR A 42 17.80 -1.22 -12.03
CA TYR A 42 17.56 -0.21 -11.01
C TYR A 42 18.83 0.52 -10.60
N ASN A 43 18.68 1.78 -10.22
CA ASN A 43 19.73 2.58 -9.64
C ASN A 43 19.85 2.25 -8.14
N PHE A 44 20.89 1.53 -7.73
CA PHE A 44 21.02 1.11 -6.33
C PHE A 44 21.28 2.27 -5.34
N LYS A 45 21.58 3.47 -5.83
CA LYS A 45 21.76 4.68 -4.99
C LYS A 45 20.47 5.45 -4.78
N GLU A 46 19.55 5.40 -5.76
CA GLU A 46 18.36 6.25 -5.79
C GLU A 46 17.07 5.45 -5.55
N ALA A 47 17.02 4.16 -5.94
CA ALA A 47 15.80 3.38 -5.88
C ALA A 47 15.28 3.19 -4.45
N SER A 48 14.03 3.60 -4.27
CA SER A 48 13.21 3.40 -3.08
C SER A 48 12.42 2.10 -3.15
N PRO A 49 11.94 1.58 -1.99
CA PRO A 49 10.98 0.50 -1.99
C PRO A 49 9.71 0.81 -2.81
N PHE A 50 9.25 2.06 -2.82
CA PHE A 50 8.11 2.46 -3.64
C PHE A 50 8.35 2.24 -5.14
N GLU A 51 9.50 2.66 -5.66
CA GLU A 51 9.83 2.50 -7.09
C GLU A 51 10.03 1.03 -7.46
N ILE A 52 10.66 0.22 -6.60
CA ILE A 52 10.79 -1.23 -6.86
C ILE A 52 9.42 -1.92 -6.82
N ALA A 53 8.55 -1.57 -5.88
CA ALA A 53 7.19 -2.12 -5.81
C ALA A 53 6.38 -1.73 -7.06
N HIS A 54 6.50 -0.50 -7.53
CA HIS A 54 5.89 -0.02 -8.77
C HIS A 54 6.28 -0.90 -9.97
N GLU A 55 7.57 -1.17 -10.17
CA GLU A 55 8.03 -2.06 -11.24
C GLU A 55 7.53 -3.50 -11.07
N LEU A 56 7.46 -4.00 -9.83
CA LEU A 56 6.87 -5.31 -9.53
C LEU A 56 5.40 -5.37 -9.96
N ILE A 57 4.62 -4.31 -9.76
CA ILE A 57 3.22 -4.29 -10.22
C ILE A 57 3.13 -4.39 -11.74
N HIS A 58 4.01 -3.73 -12.49
CA HIS A 58 4.05 -3.89 -13.95
C HIS A 58 4.37 -5.33 -14.37
N ILE A 59 5.26 -6.00 -13.64
CA ILE A 59 5.59 -7.42 -13.87
C ILE A 59 4.35 -8.30 -13.64
N LEU A 60 3.67 -8.11 -12.51
CA LEU A 60 2.49 -8.91 -12.14
C LEU A 60 1.34 -8.72 -13.12
N ASN A 61 1.14 -7.49 -13.60
CA ASN A 61 0.10 -7.15 -14.57
C ASN A 61 0.50 -7.41 -16.04
N LYS A 62 1.75 -7.80 -16.30
CA LYS A 62 2.33 -8.00 -17.64
C LYS A 62 2.17 -6.76 -18.53
N ASP A 63 2.47 -5.60 -17.96
CA ASP A 63 2.32 -4.34 -18.67
C ASP A 63 3.38 -4.18 -19.76
N ASN A 64 2.89 -3.86 -20.96
CA ASN A 64 3.75 -3.53 -22.08
C ASN A 64 4.18 -2.07 -21.95
N HIS A 65 5.36 -1.83 -21.38
CA HIS A 65 6.02 -0.54 -21.37
C HIS A 65 6.25 -0.07 -22.83
N ARG A 66 5.28 0.66 -23.39
CA ARG A 66 5.42 1.33 -24.69
C ARG A 66 6.19 2.60 -24.45
N GLY A 67 7.48 2.57 -24.79
CA GLY A 67 8.35 3.71 -24.65
C GLY A 67 7.86 4.92 -25.42
N GLU A 68 7.13 5.80 -24.75
CA GLU A 68 7.21 7.25 -24.94
C GLU A 68 7.07 7.89 -23.54
N TYR A 69 8.13 8.58 -23.13
CA TYR A 69 8.14 9.53 -22.02
C TYR A 69 6.89 10.40 -22.08
N PHE A 70 5.98 10.30 -21.09
CA PHE A 70 5.07 11.33 -20.54
C PHE A 70 3.81 10.66 -19.96
N ASP A 71 3.81 10.53 -18.64
CA ASP A 71 3.33 9.34 -17.95
C ASP A 71 2.07 9.52 -17.10
N ALA A 72 1.65 10.78 -16.87
CA ALA A 72 0.65 11.10 -15.86
C ALA A 72 -0.80 10.66 -16.19
N ILE A 73 -1.06 10.19 -17.42
CA ILE A 73 -2.38 9.73 -17.88
C ILE A 73 -2.38 8.29 -18.38
N ASN A 74 -1.24 7.59 -18.34
CA ASN A 74 -1.21 6.18 -18.70
C ASN A 74 -1.96 5.37 -17.62
N PRO A 75 -3.05 4.66 -17.97
CA PRO A 75 -3.81 3.90 -16.98
C PRO A 75 -2.97 2.82 -16.28
N GLN A 76 -1.94 2.29 -16.94
CA GLN A 76 -1.04 1.28 -16.35
C GLN A 76 -0.20 1.87 -15.23
N GLU A 77 0.27 3.10 -15.38
CA GLU A 77 1.13 3.82 -14.43
C GLU A 77 0.34 4.33 -13.23
N VAL A 78 -0.86 4.85 -13.50
CA VAL A 78 -1.81 5.21 -12.43
C VAL A 78 -2.15 3.98 -11.60
N ARG A 79 -2.42 2.83 -12.25
CA ARG A 79 -2.68 1.57 -11.56
C ARG A 79 -1.44 1.07 -10.82
N ALA A 80 -0.25 1.11 -11.43
CA ALA A 80 0.99 0.65 -10.82
C ALA A 80 1.32 1.43 -9.55
N ASN A 81 1.21 2.76 -9.59
CA ASN A 81 1.35 3.61 -8.41
C ASN A 81 0.34 3.26 -7.31
N HIS A 82 -0.93 3.04 -7.69
CA HIS A 82 -1.99 2.72 -6.74
C HIS A 82 -1.78 1.35 -6.08
N GLU A 83 -1.56 0.30 -6.86
CA GLU A 83 -1.37 -1.06 -6.36
C GLU A 83 -0.04 -1.22 -5.61
N ALA A 84 1.01 -0.49 -5.98
CA ALA A 84 2.27 -0.50 -5.24
C ALA A 84 2.10 0.01 -3.81
N LEU A 85 1.31 1.07 -3.61
CA LEU A 85 1.01 1.59 -2.28
C LEU A 85 0.21 0.60 -1.43
N LEU A 86 -0.79 -0.05 -2.02
CA LEU A 86 -1.56 -1.08 -1.33
C LEU A 86 -0.68 -2.28 -0.95
N LEU A 87 0.15 -2.78 -1.88
CA LEU A 87 1.08 -3.88 -1.60
C LEU A 87 2.04 -3.52 -0.47
N LEU A 88 2.64 -2.33 -0.51
CA LEU A 88 3.57 -1.89 0.53
C LEU A 88 2.85 -1.71 1.87
N TRP A 89 1.61 -1.25 1.85
CA TRP A 89 0.78 -1.11 3.05
C TRP A 89 0.46 -2.47 3.66
N GLU A 90 0.04 -3.45 2.85
CA GLU A 90 -0.17 -4.83 3.30
C GLU A 90 1.09 -5.43 3.93
N ILE A 91 2.25 -5.23 3.31
CA ILE A 91 3.54 -5.68 3.87
C ILE A 91 3.81 -4.96 5.20
N PHE A 92 3.55 -3.66 5.29
CA PHE A 92 3.75 -2.88 6.50
C PHE A 92 2.88 -3.39 7.65
N GLU A 93 1.58 -3.63 7.40
CA GLU A 93 0.64 -4.20 8.36
C GLU A 93 1.04 -5.61 8.80
N ALA A 94 1.44 -6.47 7.85
CA ALA A 94 1.93 -7.82 8.15
C ALA A 94 3.17 -7.82 9.05
N ASN A 95 3.88 -6.69 9.12
CA ASN A 95 5.05 -6.48 9.98
C ASN A 95 4.73 -5.66 11.24
N GLY A 96 3.46 -5.57 11.64
CA GLY A 96 2.99 -4.89 12.85
C GLY A 96 2.80 -3.38 12.68
N GLY A 97 2.84 -2.88 11.44
CA GLY A 97 2.49 -1.51 11.13
C GLY A 97 1.00 -1.25 11.32
N THR A 98 0.66 0.00 11.65
CA THR A 98 -0.72 0.48 11.77
C THR A 98 -0.81 1.90 11.22
N TYR A 99 -2.02 2.42 11.02
CA TYR A 99 -2.22 3.79 10.54
C TYR A 99 -1.67 4.87 11.48
N GLU A 100 -1.55 4.60 12.77
CA GLU A 100 -0.87 5.52 13.71
C GLU A 100 0.62 5.70 13.34
N TYR A 101 1.21 4.72 12.65
CA TYR A 101 2.57 4.74 12.14
C TYR A 101 2.65 5.08 10.64
N PHE A 102 1.64 5.75 10.08
CA PHE A 102 1.61 6.11 8.65
C PHE A 102 2.86 6.91 8.19
N ASN A 103 3.37 7.82 9.02
CA ASN A 103 4.60 8.55 8.69
C ASN A 103 5.81 7.62 8.61
N VAL A 104 5.90 6.59 9.46
CA VAL A 104 6.96 5.58 9.40
C VAL A 104 6.85 4.78 8.12
N PHE A 105 5.62 4.45 7.68
CA PHE A 105 5.38 3.81 6.39
C PHE A 105 5.90 4.67 5.24
N VAL A 106 5.54 5.95 5.20
CA VAL A 106 6.00 6.89 4.16
C VAL A 106 7.53 7.01 4.16
N ASP A 107 8.14 7.25 5.32
CA ASP A 107 9.60 7.40 5.44
C ASP A 107 10.36 6.12 5.05
N THR A 108 9.80 4.95 5.39
CA THR A 108 10.43 3.65 5.10
C THR A 108 10.36 3.32 3.62
N THR A 109 9.23 3.64 2.97
CA THR A 109 8.95 3.28 1.57
C THR A 109 9.38 4.33 0.56
N ASP A 110 9.56 5.59 1.00
CA ASP A 110 9.66 6.77 0.12
C ASP A 110 8.43 7.01 -0.75
N ALA A 111 7.26 6.52 -0.30
CA ALA A 111 6.00 6.73 -0.98
C ALA A 111 5.65 8.23 -1.06
N PRO A 112 5.11 8.72 -2.19
CA PRO A 112 4.62 10.09 -2.28
C PRO A 112 3.50 10.33 -1.26
N PHE A 113 3.76 11.19 -0.25
CA PHE A 113 2.89 11.35 0.92
C PHE A 113 1.42 11.59 0.56
N GLU A 114 1.14 12.57 -0.29
CA GLU A 114 -0.24 12.94 -0.65
C GLU A 114 -0.98 11.80 -1.37
N LEU A 115 -0.28 11.05 -2.22
CA LEU A 115 -0.86 9.91 -2.93
C LEU A 115 -1.14 8.77 -1.97
N ALA A 116 -0.14 8.39 -1.16
CA ALA A 116 -0.27 7.39 -0.11
C ALA A 116 -1.41 7.72 0.85
N TYR A 117 -1.48 8.98 1.29
CA TYR A 117 -2.56 9.45 2.15
C TYR A 117 -3.90 9.31 1.46
N SER A 118 -4.04 9.76 0.20
CA SER A 118 -5.32 9.71 -0.52
C SER A 118 -5.85 8.29 -0.77
N ILE A 119 -4.96 7.29 -0.80
CA ILE A 119 -5.32 5.88 -1.06
C ILE A 119 -5.54 5.17 0.28
N ILE A 120 -4.55 5.19 1.16
CA ILE A 120 -4.61 4.48 2.43
C ILE A 120 -5.65 5.12 3.34
N SER A 121 -5.67 6.44 3.50
CA SER A 121 -6.65 7.07 4.40
C SER A 121 -8.10 6.83 4.00
N LYS A 122 -8.42 6.51 2.74
CA LYS A 122 -9.80 6.17 2.33
C LYS A 122 -10.31 4.93 3.05
N GLU A 123 -9.49 3.88 3.13
CA GLU A 123 -9.83 2.65 3.86
C GLU A 123 -10.11 2.91 5.35
N TYR A 124 -9.51 3.97 5.90
CA TYR A 124 -9.61 4.34 7.31
C TYR A 124 -10.65 5.44 7.57
N SER A 125 -10.94 6.29 6.58
CA SER A 125 -11.82 7.47 6.71
C SER A 125 -13.29 7.12 6.67
N GLU A 126 -13.64 6.02 6.02
CA GLU A 126 -15.03 5.53 5.92
C GLU A 126 -15.48 4.81 7.19
N ILE A 127 -14.57 4.52 8.14
CA ILE A 127 -14.91 3.85 9.40
C ILE A 127 -16.01 4.60 10.15
N HIS A 128 -15.98 5.94 10.16
CA HIS A 128 -17.02 6.71 10.83
C HIS A 128 -18.40 6.43 10.21
N ASP A 129 -18.48 6.48 8.88
CA ASP A 129 -19.73 6.27 8.15
C ASP A 129 -20.22 4.82 8.31
N TYR A 130 -19.31 3.83 8.24
CA TYR A 130 -19.64 2.43 8.51
C TYR A 130 -20.13 2.21 9.94
N ILE A 131 -19.53 2.87 10.93
CA ILE A 131 -19.98 2.75 12.32
C ILE A 131 -21.39 3.36 12.48
N VAL A 132 -21.64 4.53 11.89
CA VAL A 132 -22.96 5.18 11.93
C VAL A 132 -24.02 4.29 11.26
N ASP A 133 -23.72 3.72 10.10
CA ASP A 133 -24.59 2.75 9.42
C ASP A 133 -24.81 1.50 10.29
N TYR A 134 -23.75 0.94 10.87
CA TYR A 134 -23.82 -0.26 11.70
C TYR A 134 -24.72 -0.09 12.92
N ILE A 135 -24.57 1.03 13.63
CA ILE A 135 -25.36 1.34 14.82
C ILE A 135 -26.84 1.52 14.43
N SER A 136 -27.13 1.99 13.21
CA SER A 136 -28.49 2.22 12.73
C SER A 136 -29.35 0.95 12.64
N TYR A 137 -28.73 -0.23 12.53
CA TYR A 137 -29.45 -1.51 12.54
C TYR A 137 -30.03 -1.88 13.93
N PHE A 138 -29.65 -1.17 14.99
CA PHE A 138 -30.00 -1.51 16.35
C PHE A 138 -30.84 -0.42 17.02
N ASN A 139 -32.02 -0.80 17.54
CA ASN A 139 -32.84 0.11 18.35
C ASN A 139 -32.21 0.39 19.72
N VAL A 140 -31.48 -0.58 20.27
CA VAL A 140 -30.71 -0.48 21.52
C VAL A 140 -29.45 -1.32 21.34
N LEU A 141 -28.29 -0.75 21.61
CA LEU A 141 -26.99 -1.41 21.50
C LEU A 141 -26.30 -1.44 22.87
N GLU A 142 -26.28 -2.61 23.51
CA GLU A 142 -25.71 -2.78 24.86
C GLU A 142 -24.18 -2.95 24.84
N SER A 143 -23.65 -3.55 23.78
CA SER A 143 -22.21 -3.73 23.57
C SER A 143 -21.91 -3.89 22.08
N VAL A 144 -20.67 -3.57 21.68
CA VAL A 144 -20.19 -3.75 20.31
C VAL A 144 -19.10 -4.80 20.30
N ASN A 145 -19.27 -5.82 19.47
CA ASN A 145 -18.18 -6.69 19.07
C ASN A 145 -17.54 -6.11 17.80
N ILE A 146 -16.34 -5.55 17.95
CA ILE A 146 -15.66 -4.85 16.85
C ILE A 146 -15.27 -5.81 15.73
N TYR A 147 -14.84 -7.04 16.03
CA TYR A 147 -14.56 -8.02 14.98
C TYR A 147 -15.80 -8.31 14.13
N HIS A 148 -16.97 -8.39 14.75
CA HIS A 148 -18.22 -8.62 14.03
C HIS A 148 -18.62 -7.42 13.15
N PHE A 149 -18.36 -6.19 13.62
CA PHE A 149 -18.49 -4.98 12.80
C PHE A 149 -17.53 -5.01 11.59
N LEU A 150 -16.26 -5.33 11.82
CA LEU A 150 -15.26 -5.41 10.74
C LEU A 150 -15.64 -6.48 9.71
N ASP A 151 -16.07 -7.66 10.18
CA ASP A 151 -16.56 -8.73 9.32
C ASP A 151 -17.78 -8.31 8.47
N HIS A 152 -18.72 -7.56 9.06
CA HIS A 152 -19.95 -7.13 8.41
C HIS A 152 -19.69 -6.24 7.18
N TYR A 153 -18.69 -5.36 7.27
CA TYR A 153 -18.31 -4.46 6.17
C TYR A 153 -17.08 -4.95 5.39
N HIS A 154 -16.61 -6.17 5.65
CA HIS A 154 -15.40 -6.74 5.04
C HIS A 154 -14.15 -5.85 5.22
N LEU A 155 -14.05 -5.23 6.40
CA LEU A 155 -12.96 -4.35 6.80
C LEU A 155 -11.79 -5.16 7.36
N ASN A 156 -10.57 -4.69 7.11
CA ASN A 156 -9.35 -5.32 7.62
C ASN A 156 -9.28 -5.24 9.15
N TYR A 157 -8.81 -6.31 9.80
CA TYR A 157 -8.67 -6.37 11.26
C TYR A 157 -7.64 -5.41 11.84
N CYS A 158 -6.72 -4.89 11.03
CA CYS A 158 -5.85 -3.77 11.42
C CYS A 158 -6.65 -2.52 11.87
N LEU A 159 -7.90 -2.41 11.43
CA LEU A 159 -8.81 -1.31 11.76
C LEU A 159 -9.44 -1.44 13.15
N TYR A 160 -9.18 -2.53 13.89
CA TYR A 160 -9.79 -2.78 15.19
C TYR A 160 -9.60 -1.61 16.15
N GLU A 161 -8.37 -1.13 16.35
CA GLU A 161 -8.09 -0.06 17.31
C GLU A 161 -8.72 1.26 16.89
N LEU A 162 -8.74 1.55 15.59
CA LEU A 162 -9.39 2.74 15.05
C LEU A 162 -10.91 2.67 15.22
N ALA A 163 -11.52 1.53 14.87
CA ALA A 163 -12.94 1.29 15.06
C ALA A 163 -13.32 1.37 16.54
N GLU A 164 -12.53 0.76 17.44
CA GLU A 164 -12.74 0.84 18.89
C GLU A 164 -12.78 2.30 19.38
N LYS A 165 -11.79 3.09 18.95
CA LYS A 165 -11.65 4.50 19.32
C LYS A 165 -12.83 5.33 18.80
N GLU A 166 -13.28 5.10 17.57
CA GLU A 166 -14.44 5.78 16.99
C GLU A 166 -15.76 5.37 17.68
N PHE A 167 -15.97 4.08 17.96
CA PHE A 167 -17.12 3.62 18.75
C PHE A 167 -17.14 4.29 20.13
N LYS A 168 -16.00 4.36 20.84
CA LYS A 168 -15.88 5.04 22.14
C LYS A 168 -16.22 6.53 22.07
N LYS A 169 -15.76 7.24 21.01
CA LYS A 169 -16.09 8.65 20.77
C LYS A 169 -17.60 8.84 20.59
N ILE A 170 -18.24 8.01 19.76
CA ILE A 170 -19.68 8.09 19.46
C ILE A 170 -20.51 7.81 20.72
N PHE A 171 -20.15 6.79 21.48
CA PHE A 171 -20.87 6.45 22.72
C PHE A 171 -20.53 7.36 23.91
N LYS A 172 -19.61 8.32 23.75
CA LYS A 172 -19.14 9.24 24.81
C LYS A 172 -18.69 8.51 26.08
N VAL A 173 -18.11 7.33 25.94
CA VAL A 173 -17.60 6.57 27.09
C VAL A 173 -16.16 7.05 27.31
N ALA A 174 -15.99 7.91 28.31
CA ALA A 174 -14.70 8.35 28.83
C ALA A 174 -14.05 7.27 29.71
#